data_AF-A0A5J4TY72-F1
#
_entry.id   AF-A0A5J4TY72-F1
#
_cell.length_a   1.000
_cell.length_b   1.000
_cell.length_c   1.000
_cell.angle_alpha   90.00
_cell.angle_beta   90.00
_cell.angle_gamma   90.00
#
_symmetry.space_group_name_H-M   'P 1'
#
loop_
_entity.id
_entity.type
_entity.pdbx_description
1 polymer ?
#
loop_
_entity_poly.entity_id
_entity_poly.type
_entity_poly.pdbx_seq_one_letter_code
_entity_poly.pdbx_strand_id
1 'polypeptide(L)'
;MEKGVQKKEVLHYKELNDWSNAHHLASLHNILGSWNVDLTAKDDDISNKVSYDCTFEAMSIEIADVCTQGLKGLTIHNDTNTLARETSLLPLFMGLNGLEQTKDKQYKEDAYTTVYKNNILTPKANEHWSDRKGKYSSRANAWILTKIIKLHNKEYYETTLKPLLKKRLQDKNKSKHEKKLEIIEKQGIDINNIFIFGNISEKATREEYKEEAAIATDLTKVI
;
A
#
# COMPACT_ATOMS: atom_id res chain seq x y z
N MET A 1 40.66 56.67 -1.04
CA MET A 1 39.25 56.29 -1.29
C MET A 1 39.07 54.87 -0.80
N GLU A 2 38.45 54.71 0.36
CA GLU A 2 38.22 53.40 0.99
C GLU A 2 37.20 52.60 0.17
N LYS A 3 37.52 51.33 -0.11
CA LYS A 3 36.60 50.39 -0.74
C LYS A 3 35.49 50.07 0.26
N GLY A 4 34.27 50.49 -0.05
CA GLY A 4 33.09 50.15 0.75
C GLY A 4 32.95 48.64 0.89
N VAL A 5 33.03 48.15 2.12
CA VAL A 5 32.78 46.74 2.44
C VAL A 5 31.30 46.48 2.17
N GLN A 6 30.98 45.71 1.12
CA GLN A 6 29.63 45.21 0.93
C GLN A 6 29.28 44.32 2.13
N LYS A 7 28.29 44.75 2.92
CA LYS A 7 27.74 43.93 3.99
C LYS A 7 27.08 42.70 3.38
N LYS A 8 27.55 41.51 3.76
CA LYS A 8 26.80 40.26 3.54
C LYS A 8 25.52 40.33 4.36
N GLU A 9 24.39 40.52 3.70
CA GLU A 9 23.09 40.25 4.30
C GLU A 9 22.84 38.73 4.26
N VAL A 10 22.47 38.18 5.41
CA VAL A 10 22.04 36.79 5.53
C VAL A 10 20.53 36.82 5.42
N LEU A 11 20.00 36.37 4.29
CA LEU A 11 18.56 36.26 4.09
C LEU A 11 18.06 34.93 4.64
N HIS A 12 17.05 35.01 5.50
CA HIS A 12 16.39 33.84 6.05
C HIS A 12 15.35 33.31 5.06
N TYR A 13 15.13 31.98 5.05
CA TYR A 13 14.18 31.30 4.16
C TYR A 13 12.77 31.91 4.19
N LYS A 14 12.36 32.44 5.34
CA LYS A 14 11.09 33.16 5.51
C LYS A 14 11.04 34.46 4.69
N GLU A 15 12.14 35.22 4.65
CA GLU A 15 12.22 36.51 3.94
C GLU A 15 12.18 36.29 2.42
N LEU A 16 12.85 35.24 1.92
CA LEU A 16 12.76 34.83 0.51
C LEU A 16 11.35 34.40 0.11
N ASN A 17 10.64 33.68 1.00
CA ASN A 17 9.24 33.30 0.79
C ASN A 17 8.32 34.53 0.73
N ASP A 18 8.47 35.45 1.68
CA ASP A 18 7.67 36.68 1.77
C ASP A 18 7.90 37.60 0.55
N TRP A 19 9.12 37.66 0.00
CA TRP A 19 9.43 38.42 -1.21
C TRP A 19 8.80 37.86 -2.49
N SER A 20 8.64 36.54 -2.59
CA SER A 20 8.07 35.90 -3.78
C SER A 20 6.53 35.98 -3.86
N ASN A 21 5.86 36.53 -2.83
CA ASN A 21 4.40 36.41 -2.64
C ASN A 21 3.88 34.96 -2.71
N ALA A 22 4.75 33.95 -2.63
CA ALA A 22 4.36 32.56 -2.58
C ALA A 22 3.84 32.25 -1.18
N HIS A 23 2.53 32.01 -1.07
CA HIS A 23 1.93 31.53 0.18
C HIS A 23 2.62 30.24 0.62
N HIS A 24 3.53 30.38 1.60
CA HIS A 24 4.26 29.32 2.31
C HIS A 24 4.65 28.11 1.44
N LEU A 25 5.77 28.20 0.72
CA LEU A 25 6.42 26.99 0.22
C LEU A 25 6.61 26.05 1.41
N ALA A 26 5.93 24.91 1.37
CA ALA A 26 6.02 23.89 2.39
C ALA A 26 7.50 23.48 2.52
N SER A 27 8.03 23.37 3.73
CA SER A 27 9.39 22.85 3.92
C SER A 27 9.52 21.51 3.20
N LEU A 28 10.72 21.12 2.74
CA LEU A 28 10.92 19.81 2.09
C LEU A 28 10.34 18.67 2.96
N HIS A 29 10.46 18.78 4.28
CA HIS A 29 9.82 17.87 5.24
C HIS A 29 8.28 17.88 5.14
N ASN A 30 7.65 19.05 5.02
CA ASN A 30 6.19 19.19 4.88
C ASN A 30 5.71 18.72 3.49
N ILE A 31 6.47 18.96 2.42
CA ILE A 31 6.19 18.46 1.07
C ILE A 31 6.24 16.93 1.07
N LEU A 32 7.34 16.36 1.55
CA LEU A 32 7.53 14.92 1.63
C LEU A 32 6.52 14.26 2.58
N GLY A 33 6.22 14.89 3.72
CA GLY A 33 5.15 14.48 4.64
C GLY A 33 3.77 14.50 3.97
N SER A 34 3.45 15.53 3.17
CA SER A 34 2.20 15.60 2.41
C SER A 34 2.10 14.52 1.32
N TRP A 35 3.25 14.04 0.83
CA TRP A 35 3.36 12.91 -0.12
C TRP A 35 3.49 11.55 0.58
N ASN A 36 3.35 11.52 1.91
CA ASN A 36 3.48 10.34 2.75
C ASN A 36 4.83 9.62 2.54
N VAL A 37 5.90 10.41 2.40
CA VAL A 37 7.29 9.97 2.30
C VAL A 37 7.94 10.23 3.66
N ASP A 38 8.15 9.16 4.43
CA ASP A 38 8.87 9.22 5.70
C ASP A 38 10.36 8.95 5.44
N LEU A 39 11.19 9.99 5.62
CA LEU A 39 12.65 9.93 5.50
C LEU A 39 13.31 9.16 6.65
N THR A 40 12.57 8.80 7.70
CA THR A 40 13.08 8.10 8.88
C THR A 40 12.92 6.58 8.83
N ALA A 41 12.23 6.05 7.82
CA ALA A 41 11.98 4.62 7.69
C ALA A 41 13.27 3.86 7.35
N LYS A 42 13.90 3.25 8.36
CA LYS A 42 14.95 2.25 8.17
C LYS A 42 14.34 1.00 7.51
N ASP A 43 15.08 0.43 6.55
CA ASP A 43 14.67 -0.67 5.65
C ASP A 43 14.26 -1.98 6.38
N ASP A 44 14.54 -2.09 7.68
CA ASP A 44 14.32 -3.30 8.48
C ASP A 44 12.84 -3.59 8.82
N ASP A 45 11.93 -2.66 8.51
CA ASP A 45 10.52 -2.74 8.95
C ASP A 45 9.58 -3.49 7.99
N ILE A 46 10.13 -4.09 6.92
CA ILE A 46 9.37 -4.89 5.93
C ILE A 46 8.75 -6.14 6.59
N SER A 47 9.38 -6.68 7.64
CA SER A 47 8.85 -7.85 8.36
C SER A 47 7.67 -7.51 9.28
N ASN A 48 7.59 -6.27 9.79
CA ASN A 48 6.57 -5.87 10.75
C ASN A 48 5.40 -5.10 10.11
N LYS A 49 5.60 -4.41 8.99
CA LYS A 49 4.52 -3.65 8.30
C LYS A 49 3.47 -4.50 7.59
N VAL A 50 3.66 -5.82 7.51
CA VAL A 50 2.59 -6.73 7.01
C VAL A 50 1.48 -6.91 8.06
N SER A 51 1.61 -6.32 9.24
CA SER A 51 0.65 -6.38 10.33
C SER A 51 0.64 -5.03 11.07
N TYR A 52 -0.25 -4.09 10.72
CA TYR A 52 -0.91 -3.20 11.70
C TYR A 52 -1.88 -2.20 11.02
N ASP A 53 -1.66 -1.80 9.76
CA ASP A 53 -2.61 -0.95 9.03
C ASP A 53 -3.73 -1.78 8.39
N CYS A 54 -4.67 -2.19 9.25
CA CYS A 54 -5.92 -2.87 8.91
C CYS A 54 -6.92 -1.97 8.16
N THR A 55 -6.51 -1.26 7.11
CA THR A 55 -7.39 -1.10 5.94
C THR A 55 -7.02 -2.21 4.98
N PHE A 56 -7.54 -3.42 5.25
CA PHE A 56 -7.40 -4.53 4.33
C PHE A 56 -7.99 -4.11 2.99
N GLU A 57 -7.12 -3.78 2.04
CA GLU A 57 -7.49 -3.62 0.65
C GLU A 57 -8.36 -4.81 0.26
N ALA A 58 -9.43 -4.54 -0.48
CA ALA A 58 -10.29 -5.59 -1.00
C ALA A 58 -9.43 -6.69 -1.65
N MET A 59 -9.74 -7.93 -1.32
CA MET A 59 -9.09 -9.07 -1.94
C MET A 59 -9.37 -9.03 -3.45
N SER A 60 -8.33 -9.14 -4.29
CA SER A 60 -8.53 -9.22 -5.73
C SER A 60 -9.21 -10.54 -6.09
N ILE A 61 -9.96 -10.55 -7.19
CA ILE A 61 -10.63 -11.77 -7.71
C ILE A 61 -9.61 -12.89 -7.91
N GLU A 62 -8.44 -12.58 -8.49
CA GLU A 62 -7.34 -13.55 -8.68
C GLU A 62 -6.92 -14.24 -7.36
N ILE A 63 -6.76 -13.48 -6.27
CA ILE A 63 -6.38 -14.06 -4.98
C ILE A 63 -7.54 -14.84 -4.36
N ALA A 64 -8.78 -14.36 -4.53
CA ALA A 64 -9.96 -15.05 -4.04
C ALA A 64 -10.19 -16.39 -4.76
N ASP A 65 -9.93 -16.47 -6.07
CA ASP A 65 -10.00 -17.69 -6.86
C ASP A 65 -8.92 -18.70 -6.41
N VAL A 66 -7.68 -18.24 -6.27
CA VAL A 66 -6.57 -19.06 -5.75
C VAL A 66 -6.86 -19.53 -4.33
N CYS A 67 -7.50 -18.71 -3.50
CA CYS A 67 -7.93 -19.13 -2.17
C CYS A 67 -9.01 -20.21 -2.24
N THR A 68 -10.04 -20.03 -3.06
CA THR A 68 -11.13 -21.01 -3.23
C THR A 68 -10.60 -22.36 -3.70
N GLN A 69 -9.61 -22.37 -4.59
CA GLN A 69 -8.93 -23.60 -5.01
C GLN A 69 -8.07 -24.21 -3.91
N GLY A 70 -7.35 -23.38 -3.14
CA GLY A 70 -6.52 -23.83 -2.03
C GLY A 70 -7.30 -24.46 -0.88
N LEU A 71 -8.61 -24.19 -0.79
CA LEU A 71 -9.52 -24.82 0.17
C LEU A 71 -9.96 -26.22 -0.24
N LYS A 72 -9.73 -26.68 -1.48
CA LYS A 72 -10.23 -27.97 -1.97
C LYS A 72 -9.71 -29.15 -1.14
N GLY A 73 -10.59 -30.11 -0.87
CA GLY A 73 -10.27 -31.37 -0.18
C GLY A 73 -10.11 -31.24 1.33
N LEU A 74 -10.52 -30.13 1.94
CA LEU A 74 -10.60 -29.98 3.39
C LEU A 74 -11.82 -30.70 3.95
N THR A 75 -11.68 -31.18 5.18
CA THR A 75 -12.83 -31.63 5.99
C THR A 75 -13.40 -30.43 6.74
N ILE A 76 -14.68 -30.13 6.52
CA ILE A 76 -15.39 -29.01 7.12
C ILE A 76 -16.34 -29.52 8.22
N HIS A 77 -16.12 -29.04 9.43
CA HIS A 77 -16.96 -29.34 10.58
C HIS A 77 -17.87 -28.17 10.94
N ASN A 78 -18.95 -28.46 11.67
CA ASN A 78 -19.82 -27.42 12.18
C ASN A 78 -19.07 -26.51 13.17
N ASP A 79 -18.41 -27.15 14.14
CA ASP A 79 -17.54 -26.56 15.15
C ASP A 79 -16.32 -27.51 15.29
N THR A 80 -15.10 -26.98 15.46
CA THR A 80 -13.88 -27.82 15.58
C THR A 80 -13.04 -27.43 16.79
N ASN A 81 -12.42 -28.43 17.42
CA ASN A 81 -11.16 -28.28 18.14
C ASN A 81 -10.03 -28.90 17.30
N THR A 82 -9.39 -28.06 16.48
CA THR A 82 -8.02 -28.20 15.90
C THR A 82 -7.50 -29.61 15.57
N LEU A 83 -7.58 -30.00 14.28
CA LEU A 83 -6.77 -31.06 13.67
C LEU A 83 -6.18 -30.60 12.32
N ALA A 84 -5.16 -31.32 11.84
CA ALA A 84 -4.56 -31.06 10.53
C ALA A 84 -5.56 -31.34 9.40
N ARG A 85 -5.63 -30.43 8.40
CA ARG A 85 -6.59 -30.46 7.26
C ARG A 85 -8.08 -30.26 7.57
N GLU A 86 -8.43 -29.77 8.76
CA GLU A 86 -9.81 -29.50 9.12
C GLU A 86 -10.08 -28.01 9.34
N THR A 87 -11.26 -27.52 8.94
CA THR A 87 -11.74 -26.18 9.31
C THR A 87 -13.17 -26.26 9.82
N SER A 88 -13.62 -25.25 10.56
CA SER A 88 -15.03 -25.09 10.94
C SER A 88 -15.77 -24.12 10.02
N LEU A 89 -17.11 -24.17 10.05
CA LEU A 89 -17.98 -23.22 9.33
C LEU A 89 -17.72 -21.77 9.73
N LEU A 90 -17.40 -21.50 11.00
CA LEU A 90 -17.20 -20.13 11.50
C LEU A 90 -16.09 -19.35 10.76
N PRO A 91 -14.80 -19.76 10.82
CA PRO A 91 -13.73 -19.05 10.12
C PRO A 91 -13.92 -19.09 8.61
N LEU A 92 -14.45 -20.19 8.06
CA LEU A 92 -14.72 -20.32 6.64
C LEU A 92 -15.73 -19.27 6.16
N PHE A 93 -16.86 -19.14 6.85
CA PHE A 93 -17.93 -18.21 6.46
C PHE A 93 -17.55 -16.76 6.74
N MET A 94 -16.77 -16.47 7.78
CA MET A 94 -16.16 -15.14 7.94
C MET A 94 -15.28 -14.79 6.74
N GLY A 95 -14.52 -15.76 6.21
CA GLY A 95 -13.75 -15.61 4.96
C GLY A 95 -14.62 -15.37 3.74
N LEU A 96 -15.57 -16.27 3.46
CA LEU A 96 -16.43 -16.21 2.28
C LEU A 96 -17.35 -14.99 2.27
N ASN A 97 -17.89 -14.58 3.41
CA ASN A 97 -18.66 -13.34 3.51
C ASN A 97 -17.80 -12.10 3.24
N GLY A 98 -16.49 -12.17 3.51
CA GLY A 98 -15.57 -11.08 3.19
C GLY A 98 -15.40 -10.84 1.69
N LEU A 99 -15.79 -11.79 0.84
CA LEU A 99 -15.82 -11.61 -0.61
C LEU A 99 -16.94 -10.66 -1.06
N GLU A 100 -17.90 -10.32 -0.20
CA GLU A 100 -18.97 -9.35 -0.49
C GLU A 100 -18.46 -7.93 -0.82
N GLN A 101 -17.19 -7.63 -0.56
CA GLN A 101 -16.56 -6.40 -1.03
C GLN A 101 -16.35 -6.36 -2.56
N THR A 102 -16.52 -7.49 -3.26
CA THR A 102 -16.64 -7.50 -4.72
C THR A 102 -18.04 -7.04 -5.09
N LYS A 103 -18.19 -6.11 -6.06
CA LYS A 103 -19.51 -5.59 -6.51
C LYS A 103 -20.49 -6.67 -7.00
N ASP A 104 -19.98 -7.87 -7.22
CA ASP A 104 -20.71 -9.01 -7.74
C ASP A 104 -21.19 -9.95 -6.61
N LYS A 105 -22.51 -9.93 -6.35
CA LYS A 105 -23.14 -10.86 -5.41
C LYS A 105 -23.11 -12.30 -5.92
N GLN A 106 -23.10 -12.51 -7.23
CA GLN A 106 -23.06 -13.84 -7.83
C GLN A 106 -21.73 -14.52 -7.55
N TYR A 107 -20.63 -13.78 -7.60
CA TYR A 107 -19.29 -14.29 -7.29
C TYR A 107 -19.21 -14.92 -5.89
N LYS A 108 -19.77 -14.25 -4.87
CA LYS A 108 -19.80 -14.77 -3.50
C LYS A 108 -20.58 -16.10 -3.43
N GLU A 109 -21.73 -16.16 -4.10
CA GLU A 109 -22.59 -17.35 -4.15
C GLU A 109 -21.91 -18.52 -4.87
N ASP A 110 -21.17 -18.23 -5.93
CA ASP A 110 -20.38 -19.20 -6.69
C ASP A 110 -19.21 -19.73 -5.86
N ALA A 111 -18.54 -18.86 -5.09
CA ALA A 111 -17.50 -19.26 -4.15
C ALA A 111 -18.04 -20.21 -3.06
N TYR A 112 -19.20 -19.88 -2.47
CA TYR A 112 -19.90 -20.79 -1.54
C TYR A 112 -20.20 -22.15 -2.18
N THR A 113 -20.76 -22.14 -3.39
CA THR A 113 -21.11 -23.37 -4.13
C THR A 113 -19.87 -24.21 -4.45
N THR A 114 -18.78 -23.56 -4.84
CA THR A 114 -17.51 -24.20 -5.16
C THR A 114 -16.89 -24.84 -3.93
N VAL A 115 -16.84 -24.13 -2.80
CA VAL A 115 -16.33 -24.68 -1.53
C VAL A 115 -17.19 -25.84 -1.07
N TYR A 116 -18.52 -25.73 -1.15
CA TYR A 116 -19.42 -26.82 -0.76
C TYR A 116 -19.16 -28.10 -1.56
N LYS A 117 -19.04 -27.99 -2.90
CA LYS A 117 -18.87 -29.15 -3.80
C LYS A 117 -17.48 -29.79 -3.72
N ASN A 118 -16.46 -29.01 -3.42
CA ASN A 118 -15.06 -29.46 -3.50
C ASN A 118 -14.48 -29.94 -2.16
N ASN A 119 -15.29 -30.00 -1.11
CA ASN A 119 -14.86 -30.33 0.24
C ASN A 119 -15.72 -31.40 0.89
N ILE A 120 -15.19 -31.99 1.97
CA ILE A 120 -15.86 -33.04 2.72
C ILE A 120 -16.55 -32.39 3.91
N LEU A 121 -17.87 -32.22 3.86
CA LEU A 121 -18.62 -31.71 5.01
C LEU A 121 -19.00 -32.87 5.93
N THR A 122 -18.76 -32.69 7.23
CA THR A 122 -19.35 -33.58 8.24
C THR A 122 -20.88 -33.49 8.23
N PRO A 123 -21.62 -34.51 8.70
CA PRO A 123 -23.09 -34.48 8.71
C PRO A 123 -23.67 -33.20 9.35
N LYS A 124 -23.15 -32.78 10.50
CA LYS A 124 -23.58 -31.54 11.18
C LYS A 124 -23.20 -30.28 10.41
N ALA A 125 -22.04 -30.25 9.76
CA ALA A 125 -21.66 -29.11 8.94
C ALA A 125 -22.59 -28.96 7.73
N ASN A 126 -22.96 -30.09 7.13
CA ASN A 126 -23.89 -30.14 6.01
C ASN A 126 -25.30 -29.68 6.40
N GLU A 127 -25.81 -30.18 7.53
CA GLU A 127 -27.10 -29.76 8.11
C GLU A 127 -27.17 -28.25 8.34
N HIS A 128 -26.10 -27.66 8.89
CA HIS A 128 -26.07 -26.24 9.24
C HIS A 128 -25.50 -25.32 8.16
N TRP A 129 -25.12 -25.84 6.98
CA TRP A 129 -24.45 -25.06 5.94
C TRP A 129 -25.28 -23.84 5.52
N SER A 130 -26.52 -24.07 5.10
CA SER A 130 -27.43 -23.01 4.64
C SER A 130 -27.79 -22.03 5.75
N ASP A 131 -28.09 -22.53 6.95
CA ASP A 131 -28.49 -21.71 8.10
C ASP A 131 -27.37 -20.83 8.64
N ARG A 132 -26.11 -21.25 8.48
CA ARG A 132 -24.95 -20.46 8.88
C ARG A 132 -24.44 -19.57 7.75
N LYS A 133 -24.83 -19.81 6.50
CA LYS A 133 -24.44 -18.98 5.36
C LYS A 133 -24.87 -17.53 5.59
N GLY A 134 -23.98 -16.57 5.35
CA GLY A 134 -24.25 -15.15 5.62
C GLY A 134 -24.31 -14.77 7.10
N LYS A 135 -24.30 -15.73 8.05
CA LYS A 135 -23.99 -15.39 9.45
C LYS A 135 -22.54 -14.92 9.54
N TYR A 136 -22.27 -14.09 10.54
CA TYR A 136 -20.94 -13.51 10.77
C TYR A 136 -20.49 -12.47 9.74
N SER A 137 -21.38 -11.94 8.89
CA SER A 137 -21.04 -10.84 7.96
C SER A 137 -20.49 -9.59 8.67
N SER A 138 -20.89 -9.32 9.91
CA SER A 138 -20.32 -8.23 10.72
C SER A 138 -18.85 -8.42 11.08
N ARG A 139 -18.32 -9.64 10.94
CA ARG A 139 -16.91 -9.99 11.16
C ARG A 139 -16.27 -10.54 9.88
N ALA A 140 -16.86 -10.24 8.72
CA ALA A 140 -16.42 -10.71 7.42
C ALA A 140 -15.02 -10.16 7.08
N ASN A 141 -14.13 -11.04 6.66
CA ASN A 141 -12.80 -10.67 6.18
C ASN A 141 -12.28 -11.75 5.23
N ALA A 142 -12.18 -11.43 3.94
CA ALA A 142 -11.74 -12.35 2.89
C ALA A 142 -10.34 -12.92 3.16
N TRP A 143 -9.48 -12.15 3.82
CA TRP A 143 -8.11 -12.56 4.13
C TRP A 143 -8.03 -13.71 5.15
N ILE A 144 -9.13 -14.04 5.84
CA ILE A 144 -9.21 -15.25 6.67
C ILE A 144 -8.99 -16.52 5.84
N LEU A 145 -9.42 -16.53 4.56
CA LEU A 145 -9.20 -17.67 3.66
C LEU A 145 -7.71 -18.01 3.52
N THR A 146 -6.85 -16.99 3.45
CA THR A 146 -5.39 -17.20 3.40
C THR A 146 -4.85 -17.86 4.66
N LYS A 147 -5.43 -17.58 5.83
CA LYS A 147 -5.04 -18.18 7.12
C LYS A 147 -5.46 -19.64 7.17
N ILE A 148 -6.67 -19.96 6.72
CA ILE A 148 -7.16 -21.35 6.64
C ILE A 148 -6.21 -22.17 5.75
N ILE A 149 -5.85 -21.67 4.57
CA ILE A 149 -4.93 -22.34 3.65
C ILE A 149 -3.54 -22.49 4.26
N LYS A 150 -3.00 -21.44 4.90
CA LYS A 150 -1.69 -21.50 5.58
C LYS A 150 -1.64 -22.58 6.66
N LEU A 151 -2.74 -22.76 7.40
CA LEU A 151 -2.83 -23.74 8.50
C LEU A 151 -3.09 -25.16 7.99
N HIS A 152 -3.96 -25.32 7.00
CA HIS A 152 -4.52 -26.63 6.65
C HIS A 152 -4.05 -27.17 5.29
N ASN A 153 -3.48 -26.31 4.43
CA ASN A 153 -2.91 -26.66 3.13
C ASN A 153 -1.56 -25.96 2.92
N LYS A 154 -0.60 -26.28 3.79
CA LYS A 154 0.72 -25.61 3.86
C LYS A 154 1.49 -25.68 2.54
N GLU A 155 1.46 -26.82 1.86
CA GLU A 155 2.15 -26.98 0.57
C GLU A 155 1.61 -25.99 -0.47
N TYR A 156 0.29 -25.94 -0.65
CA TYR A 156 -0.35 -24.99 -1.56
C TYR A 156 -0.10 -23.53 -1.16
N TYR A 157 -0.10 -23.25 0.15
CA TYR A 157 0.25 -21.92 0.66
C TYR A 157 1.65 -21.51 0.19
N GLU A 158 2.66 -22.36 0.39
CA GLU A 158 4.05 -22.03 0.09
C GLU A 158 4.34 -21.99 -1.42
N THR A 159 3.76 -22.90 -2.20
CA THR A 159 4.07 -23.01 -3.64
C THR A 159 3.22 -22.12 -4.54
N THR A 160 2.00 -21.76 -4.11
CA THR A 160 1.02 -21.07 -4.98
C THR A 160 0.61 -19.72 -4.39
N LEU A 161 0.03 -19.71 -3.19
CA LEU A 161 -0.58 -18.49 -2.65
C LEU A 161 0.47 -17.45 -2.22
N LYS A 162 1.52 -17.87 -1.51
CA LYS A 162 2.56 -16.96 -0.99
C LYS A 162 3.36 -16.24 -2.09
N PRO A 163 3.79 -16.90 -3.18
CA PRO A 163 4.40 -16.20 -4.32
C PRO A 163 3.48 -15.15 -4.93
N LEU A 164 2.18 -15.46 -5.09
CA LEU A 164 1.20 -14.51 -5.62
C LEU A 164 1.03 -13.28 -4.72
N LEU A 165 0.94 -13.48 -3.40
CA LEU A 165 0.87 -12.39 -2.43
C LEU A 165 2.12 -11.50 -2.47
N LYS A 166 3.32 -12.10 -2.61
CA LYS A 166 4.58 -11.37 -2.73
C LYS A 166 4.61 -10.52 -4.01
N LYS A 167 4.20 -11.10 -5.14
CA LYS A 167 4.12 -10.40 -6.43
C LYS A 167 3.17 -9.20 -6.34
N ARG A 168 1.95 -9.38 -5.81
CA ARG A 168 0.99 -8.27 -5.64
C ARG A 168 1.55 -7.14 -4.79
N LEU A 169 2.27 -7.46 -3.71
CA LEU A 169 2.90 -6.45 -2.87
C LEU A 169 3.99 -5.68 -3.64
N GLN A 170 4.81 -6.36 -4.42
CA GLN A 170 5.82 -5.74 -5.29
C GLN A 170 5.18 -4.84 -6.35
N ASP A 171 4.14 -5.31 -7.04
CA ASP A 171 3.42 -4.55 -8.06
C ASP A 171 2.75 -3.30 -7.46
N LYS A 172 2.19 -3.42 -6.25
CA LYS A 172 1.60 -2.28 -5.52
C LYS A 172 2.66 -1.24 -5.16
N ASN A 173 3.84 -1.67 -4.71
CA ASN A 173 4.95 -0.76 -4.42
C ASN A 173 5.46 -0.07 -5.68
N LYS A 174 5.56 -0.80 -6.79
CA LYS A 174 5.92 -0.23 -8.10
C LYS A 174 4.90 0.80 -8.57
N SER A 175 3.61 0.48 -8.52
CA SER A 175 2.54 1.41 -8.89
C SER A 175 2.51 2.67 -8.00
N LYS A 176 2.79 2.52 -6.70
CA LYS A 176 2.96 3.69 -5.80
C LYS A 176 4.14 4.57 -6.25
N HIS A 177 5.24 3.97 -6.67
CA HIS A 177 6.40 4.71 -7.18
C HIS A 177 6.08 5.41 -8.51
N GLU A 178 5.43 4.73 -9.45
CA GLU A 178 5.00 5.31 -10.73
C GLU A 178 4.04 6.50 -10.53
N LYS A 179 3.05 6.38 -9.63
CA LYS A 179 2.16 7.49 -9.28
C LYS A 179 2.91 8.68 -8.66
N LYS A 180 3.95 8.41 -7.87
CA LYS A 180 4.81 9.46 -7.33
C LYS A 180 5.59 10.16 -8.44
N LEU A 181 6.14 9.43 -9.40
CA LEU A 181 6.81 10.00 -10.56
C LEU A 181 5.87 10.87 -11.41
N GLU A 182 4.63 10.41 -11.65
CA GLU A 182 3.62 11.20 -12.38
C GLU A 182 3.27 12.51 -11.67
N ILE A 183 3.22 12.52 -10.32
CA ILE A 183 3.03 13.74 -9.53
C ILE A 183 4.21 14.71 -9.70
N ILE A 184 5.44 14.19 -9.65
CA ILE A 184 6.67 14.98 -9.82
C ILE A 184 6.72 15.61 -11.22
N GLU A 185 6.44 14.84 -12.27
CA GLU A 185 6.37 15.34 -13.65
C GLU A 185 5.30 16.41 -13.83
N LYS A 186 4.09 16.21 -13.27
CA LYS A 186 3.00 17.21 -13.32
C LYS A 186 3.33 18.52 -12.61
N GLN A 187 4.22 18.48 -11.63
CA GLN A 187 4.70 19.68 -10.93
C GLN A 187 5.83 20.39 -11.69
N GLY A 188 6.24 19.90 -12.86
CA GLY A 188 7.29 20.51 -13.68
C GLY A 188 8.70 20.27 -13.15
N ILE A 189 8.87 19.31 -12.23
CA ILE A 189 10.17 18.94 -11.67
C ILE A 189 10.86 17.99 -12.66
N ASP A 190 11.90 18.47 -13.33
CA ASP A 190 12.72 17.65 -14.22
C ASP A 190 13.72 16.83 -13.38
N ILE A 191 13.43 15.54 -13.19
CA ILE A 191 14.27 14.59 -12.46
C ILE A 191 15.62 14.30 -13.12
N ASN A 192 15.78 14.63 -14.40
CA ASN A 192 17.05 14.48 -15.12
C ASN A 192 17.89 15.77 -15.06
N ASN A 193 17.31 16.87 -14.56
CA ASN A 193 18.05 18.09 -14.31
C ASN A 193 18.97 17.85 -13.11
N ILE A 194 20.27 17.68 -13.37
CA ILE A 194 21.31 17.57 -12.35
C ILE A 194 21.48 18.97 -11.72
N PHE A 195 20.53 19.34 -10.88
CA PHE A 195 20.54 20.59 -10.16
C PHE A 195 20.99 20.33 -8.73
N ILE A 196 22.29 20.50 -8.50
CA ILE A 196 22.91 20.37 -7.18
C ILE A 196 22.82 21.75 -6.51
N PHE A 197 22.52 21.84 -5.21
CA PHE A 197 22.53 23.13 -4.46
C PHE A 197 23.82 23.95 -4.70
N GLY A 198 24.95 23.27 -4.91
CA GLY A 198 26.22 23.86 -5.29
C GLY A 198 26.15 24.72 -6.55
N ASN A 199 25.27 24.40 -7.51
CA ASN A 199 25.09 25.14 -8.75
C ASN A 199 24.50 26.56 -8.49
N ILE A 200 23.61 26.73 -7.51
CA ILE A 200 23.12 28.08 -7.12
C ILE A 200 24.27 28.87 -6.50
N SER A 201 24.99 28.25 -5.57
CA SER A 201 26.13 28.89 -4.90
C SER A 201 27.20 29.29 -5.91
N GLU A 202 27.54 28.42 -6.86
CA GLU A 202 28.52 28.72 -7.91
C GLU A 202 28.06 29.84 -8.83
N LYS A 203 26.82 29.79 -9.32
CA LYS A 203 26.25 30.87 -10.15
C LYS A 203 26.21 32.22 -9.42
N ALA A 204 25.86 32.22 -8.14
CA ALA A 204 25.86 33.42 -7.32
C ALA A 204 27.29 33.96 -7.11
N THR A 205 28.26 33.07 -6.88
CA THR A 205 29.67 33.46 -6.71
C THR A 205 30.28 33.99 -8.01
N ARG A 206 29.77 33.54 -9.17
CA ARG A 206 30.17 34.00 -10.50
C ARG A 206 29.35 35.19 -11.02
N GLU A 207 28.46 35.75 -10.20
CA GLU A 207 27.56 36.87 -10.56
C GLU A 207 26.70 36.59 -11.81
N GLU A 208 26.34 35.33 -12.04
CA GLU A 208 25.57 34.92 -13.23
C GLU A 208 24.07 35.27 -13.13
N TYR A 209 23.60 35.60 -11.92
CA TYR A 209 22.23 36.06 -11.69
C TYR A 209 22.12 37.57 -11.95
N LYS A 210 21.52 37.92 -13.07
CA LYS A 210 21.25 39.32 -13.45
C LYS A 210 19.97 39.88 -12.85
N GLU A 211 19.04 38.99 -12.48
CA GLU A 211 17.71 39.33 -11.97
C GLU A 211 17.31 38.33 -10.89
N GLU A 212 16.64 38.83 -9.85
CA GLU A 212 16.20 38.02 -8.70
C GLU A 212 15.25 36.88 -9.10
N ALA A 213 14.46 37.08 -10.17
CA ALA A 213 13.58 36.06 -10.74
C ALA A 213 14.34 34.79 -11.21
N ALA A 214 15.59 34.95 -11.65
CA ALA A 214 16.44 33.82 -12.05
C ALA A 214 16.89 32.98 -10.85
N ILE A 215 17.06 33.60 -9.67
CA ILE A 215 17.38 32.91 -8.41
C ILE A 215 16.16 32.14 -7.94
N ALA A 216 14.98 32.76 -7.94
CA ALA A 216 13.72 32.10 -7.57
C ALA A 216 13.43 30.89 -8.47
N THR A 217 13.65 31.02 -9.78
CA THR A 217 13.49 29.92 -10.75
C THR A 217 14.45 28.77 -10.46
N ASP A 218 15.72 29.06 -10.16
CA ASP A 218 16.68 28.01 -9.82
C ASP A 218 16.38 27.36 -8.46
N LEU A 219 15.84 28.10 -7.48
CA LEU A 219 15.37 27.55 -6.20
C LEU A 219 14.17 26.62 -6.37
N THR A 220 13.25 26.89 -7.31
CA THR A 220 12.12 25.98 -7.59
C THR A 220 12.54 24.63 -8.16
N LYS A 221 13.79 24.49 -8.64
CA LYS A 221 14.34 23.20 -9.11
C LYS A 221 14.89 22.33 -7.97
N VAL A 222 14.96 22.88 -6.76
CA VAL A 222 15.55 22.24 -5.57
C VAL A 222 14.48 21.76 -4.59
N ILE A 223 13.27 22.32 -4.68
CA ILE A 223 12.11 22.06 -3.81
C ILE A 223 11.22 21.01 -4.45
#